data_AF-A0A1V5FVT1-F1
#
_entry.id   AF-A0A1V5FVT1-F1
#
_cell.length_a   1.000
_cell.length_b   1.000
_cell.length_c   1.000
_cell.angle_alpha   90.00
_cell.angle_beta   90.00
_cell.angle_gamma   90.00
#
_symmetry.space_group_name_H-M   'P 1'
#
loop_
_entity.id
_entity.type
_entity.pdbx_description
1 polymer ?
#
loop_
_entity_poly.entity_id
_entity_poly.type
_entity_poly.pdbx_seq_one_letter_code
_entity_poly.pdbx_strand_id
1 'polypeptide(L)'
;MAKSDFFDVRRHPLAQFESTRIVVLDSTRAEVHGLLTLRGVQVPVSLSVQRNAVGRKLPWLVRERVGFSARATLQRADFGMDRYPTMIGDDVQIEVEIEAERARE
;
A
#
# COMPACT_ATOMS: atom_id res chain seq x y z
N MET A 1 12.02 12.79 -9.73
CA MET A 1 12.37 12.49 -8.31
C MET A 1 13.51 11.46 -8.19
N ALA A 2 14.51 11.47 -9.09
CA ALA A 2 15.67 10.57 -9.05
C ALA A 2 16.91 11.19 -8.37
N LYS A 3 16.69 12.09 -7.39
CA LYS A 3 17.76 12.61 -6.54
C LYS A 3 17.93 11.70 -5.34
N SER A 4 19.17 11.53 -4.89
CA SER A 4 19.56 10.77 -3.69
C SER A 4 18.78 11.16 -2.43
N ASP A 5 18.25 12.37 -2.41
CA ASP A 5 17.59 12.99 -1.26
C ASP A 5 16.16 12.46 -1.03
N PHE A 6 15.60 11.73 -2.00
CA PHE A 6 14.29 11.08 -1.90
C PHE A 6 14.43 9.58 -2.20
N PHE A 7 13.69 9.03 -3.16
CA PHE A 7 13.61 7.59 -3.41
C PHE A 7 14.94 6.91 -3.84
N ASP A 8 15.93 7.65 -4.36
CA ASP A 8 17.18 7.12 -4.91
C ASP A 8 17.00 5.86 -5.78
N VAL A 9 16.07 5.94 -6.73
CA VAL A 9 15.60 4.82 -7.57
C VAL A 9 16.70 4.08 -8.33
N ARG A 10 17.89 4.69 -8.51
CA ARG A 10 19.05 4.02 -9.13
C ARG A 10 19.64 2.95 -8.22
N ARG A 11 19.63 3.14 -6.91
CA ARG A 11 20.11 2.17 -5.91
C ARG A 11 18.98 1.33 -5.33
N HIS A 12 17.78 1.89 -5.26
CA HIS A 12 16.61 1.26 -4.67
C HIS A 12 15.43 1.31 -5.66
N PRO A 13 15.42 0.46 -6.70
CA PRO A 13 14.42 0.53 -7.76
C PRO A 13 13.02 0.02 -7.34
N LEU A 14 12.92 -0.63 -6.17
CA LEU A 14 11.70 -1.27 -5.70
C LEU A 14 11.24 -0.67 -4.37
N ALA A 15 9.93 -0.49 -4.27
CA ALA A 15 9.20 -0.39 -3.02
C ALA A 15 8.42 -1.68 -2.83
N GLN A 16 8.51 -2.31 -1.67
CA GLN A 16 7.92 -3.62 -1.42
C GLN A 16 7.18 -3.62 -0.09
N PHE A 17 5.91 -4.04 -0.10
CA PHE A 17 5.13 -4.27 1.10
C PHE A 17 4.89 -5.77 1.27
N GLU A 18 5.27 -6.30 2.44
CA GLU A 18 5.09 -7.71 2.80
C GLU A 18 4.14 -7.81 3.99
N SER A 19 2.94 -8.35 3.76
CA SER A 19 1.95 -8.55 4.83
C SER A 19 2.43 -9.61 5.81
N THR A 20 2.32 -9.30 7.10
CA THR A 20 2.71 -10.20 8.20
C THR A 20 1.52 -10.63 9.04
N ARG A 21 0.46 -9.81 9.10
CA ARG A 21 -0.75 -10.11 9.87
C ARG A 21 -1.95 -9.37 9.30
N ILE A 22 -3.09 -10.04 9.26
CA ILE A 22 -4.38 -9.44 8.93
C ILE A 22 -5.30 -9.52 10.15
N VAL A 23 -5.92 -8.41 10.51
CA VAL A 23 -6.94 -8.32 11.55
C VAL A 23 -8.26 -7.91 10.89
N VAL A 24 -9.21 -8.84 10.82
CA VAL A 24 -10.55 -8.55 10.30
C VAL A 24 -11.32 -7.78 11.36
N LEU A 25 -11.81 -6.59 11.01
CA LEU A 25 -12.56 -5.72 11.90
C LEU A 25 -14.07 -5.96 11.78
N ASP A 26 -14.56 -6.12 10.55
CA ASP A 26 -15.95 -6.48 10.25
C ASP A 26 -16.10 -7.11 8.86
N SER A 27 -17.33 -7.18 8.36
CA SER A 27 -17.67 -7.80 7.08
C SER A 27 -17.03 -7.13 5.86
N THR A 28 -16.54 -5.89 6.00
CA THR A 28 -15.95 -5.12 4.91
C THR A 28 -14.63 -4.43 5.26
N ARG A 29 -14.23 -4.37 6.53
CA ARG A 29 -12.98 -3.71 6.96
C ARG A 29 -11.98 -4.68 7.57
N ALA A 30 -10.71 -4.43 7.28
CA ALA A 30 -9.59 -5.11 7.91
C ALA A 30 -8.41 -4.15 8.12
N GLU A 31 -7.56 -4.45 9.09
CA GLU A 31 -6.23 -3.87 9.22
C GLU A 31 -5.20 -4.89 8.72
N VAL A 32 -4.37 -4.49 7.76
CA VAL A 32 -3.30 -5.32 7.22
C VAL A 32 -1.97 -4.76 7.69
N HIS A 33 -1.33 -5.44 8.63
CA HIS A 33 0.01 -5.12 9.10
C HIS A 33 1.03 -5.77 8.17
N GLY A 34 2.09 -5.04 7.87
CA GLY A 34 3.20 -5.55 7.09
C GLY A 34 4.47 -4.74 7.25
N LEU A 35 5.50 -5.14 6.53
CA LEU A 35 6.78 -4.45 6.45
C LEU A 35 6.84 -3.75 5.10
N LEU A 36 6.99 -2.43 5.12
CA LEU A 36 7.25 -1.63 3.92
C LEU A 36 8.76 -1.40 3.81
N THR A 37 9.36 -1.96 2.76
CA THR A 37 10.71 -1.63 2.33
C THR A 37 10.66 -0.53 1.29
N LEU A 38 11.22 0.63 1.59
CA LEU A 38 11.32 1.77 0.68
C LEU A 38 12.69 2.43 0.85
N ARG A 39 13.37 2.70 -0.26
CA ARG A 39 14.75 3.24 -0.26
C ARG A 39 15.74 2.39 0.57
N GLY A 40 15.54 1.07 0.57
CA GLY A 40 16.38 0.13 1.32
C GLY A 40 16.16 0.12 2.84
N VAL A 41 15.25 0.95 3.37
CA VAL A 41 14.85 0.94 4.79
C VAL A 41 13.53 0.20 4.92
N GLN A 42 13.44 -0.68 5.92
CA GLN A 42 12.25 -1.48 6.20
C GLN A 42 11.56 -0.98 7.47
N VAL A 43 10.28 -0.64 7.38
CA VAL A 43 9.48 -0.06 8.46
C VAL A 43 8.15 -0.81 8.58
N PRO A 44 7.68 -1.16 9.80
CA PRO A 44 6.33 -1.68 9.99
C PRO A 44 5.25 -0.66 9.63
N VAL A 45 4.27 -1.07 8.83
CA VAL A 45 3.15 -0.23 8.37
C VAL A 45 1.84 -1.00 8.54
N SER A 46 0.81 -0.30 9.01
CA SER A 46 -0.58 -0.78 9.03
C SER A 46 -1.37 -0.13 7.89
N LEU A 47 -1.95 -0.94 7.00
CA LEU A 47 -2.91 -0.49 6.01
C LEU A 47 -4.34 -0.66 6.56
N SER A 48 -5.11 0.41 6.57
CA SER A 48 -6.56 0.35 6.76
C SER A 48 -7.23 -0.04 5.45
N VAL A 49 -7.81 -1.23 5.39
CA VAL A 49 -8.38 -1.81 4.17
C VAL A 49 -9.91 -1.83 4.25
N GLN A 50 -10.54 -1.37 3.18
CA GLN A 50 -11.97 -1.45 2.91
C GLN A 50 -12.17 -2.36 1.69
N ARG A 51 -12.95 -3.43 1.85
CA ARG A 51 -13.52 -4.16 0.71
C ARG A 51 -14.67 -3.33 0.14
N ASN A 52 -14.58 -3.04 -1.14
CA ASN A 52 -15.56 -2.29 -1.90
C ASN A 52 -16.64 -3.25 -2.42
N ALA A 53 -16.94 -3.20 -3.72
CA ALA A 53 -17.88 -4.10 -4.36
C ALA A 53 -17.23 -5.46 -4.69
N VAL A 54 -18.03 -6.52 -4.55
CA VAL A 54 -17.78 -7.78 -5.25
C VAL A 54 -18.58 -7.71 -6.55
N GLY A 55 -17.89 -7.70 -7.68
CA GLY A 55 -18.50 -7.70 -9.00
C GLY A 55 -19.37 -8.95 -9.17
N ARG A 56 -20.68 -8.75 -9.40
CA ARG A 56 -21.59 -9.85 -9.73
C ARG A 56 -21.07 -10.58 -10.97
N LYS A 57 -21.15 -11.90 -10.96
CA LYS A 57 -20.93 -12.74 -12.15
C LYS A 57 -21.93 -12.32 -13.24
N LEU A 58 -21.54 -11.42 -14.15
CA LEU A 58 -22.35 -11.11 -15.33
C LEU A 58 -22.26 -12.30 -16.29
N PRO A 59 -23.29 -12.59 -17.11
CA PRO A 59 -23.26 -13.73 -18.03
C PRO A 59 -22.06 -13.75 -18.98
N TRP A 60 -21.46 -12.59 -19.27
CA TRP A 60 -20.25 -12.42 -20.08
C TRP A 60 -18.95 -12.26 -19.26
N LEU A 61 -19.03 -12.05 -17.95
CA LEU A 61 -17.86 -11.98 -17.08
C LEU A 61 -17.53 -13.40 -16.61
N VAL A 62 -16.44 -13.95 -17.14
CA VAL A 62 -16.01 -15.33 -16.87
C VAL A 62 -15.62 -15.53 -15.40
N ARG A 63 -15.29 -14.45 -14.67
CA ARG A 63 -14.71 -14.49 -13.31
C ARG A 63 -15.32 -13.45 -12.40
N GLU A 64 -15.43 -13.82 -11.13
CA GLU A 64 -15.73 -12.88 -10.05
C GLU A 64 -14.58 -11.89 -9.86
N ARG A 65 -14.96 -10.64 -9.56
CA ARG A 65 -14.04 -9.55 -9.25
C ARG A 65 -14.33 -9.01 -7.85
N VAL A 66 -13.30 -8.49 -7.19
CA VAL A 66 -13.44 -7.79 -5.92
C VAL A 66 -12.58 -6.53 -5.92
N GLY A 67 -13.17 -5.44 -5.43
CA GLY A 67 -12.48 -4.17 -5.22
C GLY A 67 -12.02 -4.00 -3.78
N PHE A 68 -10.87 -3.38 -3.58
CA PHE A 68 -10.37 -2.95 -2.27
C PHE A 68 -9.78 -1.54 -2.34
N SER A 69 -10.00 -0.76 -1.30
CA SER A 69 -9.27 0.48 -1.01
C SER A 69 -8.39 0.25 0.22
N ALA A 70 -7.14 0.68 0.18
CA ALA A 70 -6.22 0.61 1.32
C ALA A 70 -5.58 1.98 1.56
N ARG A 71 -5.48 2.39 2.84
CA ARG A 71 -4.89 3.67 3.22
C ARG A 71 -3.90 3.53 4.36
N ALA A 72 -2.85 4.34 4.33
CA ALA A 72 -1.93 4.56 5.44
C ALA A 72 -1.33 5.97 5.37
N THR A 73 -0.84 6.46 6.50
CA THR A 73 0.03 7.64 6.55
C THR A 73 1.42 7.19 6.95
N LEU A 74 2.44 7.62 6.21
CA LEU A 74 3.84 7.32 6.45
C LEU A 74 4.57 8.61 6.83
N GLN A 75 5.65 8.52 7.60
CA GLN A 75 6.62 9.59 7.71
C GLN A 75 7.73 9.36 6.69
N ARG A 76 8.01 10.33 5.82
CA ARG A 76 9.09 10.19 4.83
C ARG A 76 10.47 10.13 5.50
N ALA A 77 10.62 10.76 6.67
CA ALA A 77 11.83 10.73 7.47
C ALA A 77 12.18 9.31 7.96
N ASP A 78 11.20 8.44 8.22
CA ASP A 78 11.44 7.04 8.62
C ASP A 78 12.17 6.24 7.54
N PHE A 79 12.06 6.66 6.27
CA PHE A 79 12.77 6.08 5.13
C PHE A 79 14.02 6.87 4.74
N GLY A 80 14.47 7.79 5.62
CA GLY A 80 15.64 8.64 5.43
C GLY A 80 15.48 9.72 4.36
N MET A 81 14.24 10.02 3.95
CA MET A 81 13.92 11.15 3.07
C MET A 81 13.60 12.36 3.93
N ASP A 82 14.60 12.95 4.60
CA ASP A 82 14.46 13.97 5.65
C ASP A 82 14.78 15.41 5.16
N ARG A 83 15.15 15.57 3.89
CA ARG A 83 15.53 16.87 3.32
C ARG A 83 14.38 17.88 3.39
N TYR A 84 14.71 19.14 3.71
CA TYR A 84 13.76 20.26 3.77
C TYR A 84 12.56 20.07 4.73
N PRO A 85 12.77 19.72 6.01
CA PRO A 85 11.69 19.40 6.95
C PRO A 85 10.74 20.58 7.22
N THR A 86 11.18 21.83 7.01
CA THR A 86 10.35 23.04 7.17
C THR A 86 9.58 23.42 5.91
N MET A 87 9.88 22.82 4.76
CA MET A 87 9.24 23.16 3.47
C MET A 87 8.41 22.01 2.89
N ILE A 88 8.70 20.77 3.28
CA ILE A 88 8.00 19.57 2.81
C ILE A 88 7.48 18.83 4.04
N GLY A 89 6.17 18.59 4.12
CA GLY A 89 5.55 17.82 5.19
C GLY A 89 6.16 16.43 5.33
N ASP A 90 6.17 15.90 6.55
CA ASP A 90 6.69 14.56 6.82
C ASP A 90 5.63 13.47 6.56
N ASP A 91 4.37 13.77 6.91
CA ASP A 91 3.20 12.96 6.62
C ASP A 91 2.96 12.78 5.11
N VAL A 92 3.01 11.54 4.66
CA VAL A 92 2.68 11.11 3.29
C VAL A 92 1.51 10.15 3.36
N GLN A 93 0.37 10.54 2.79
CA GLN A 93 -0.79 9.67 2.64
C GLN A 93 -0.60 8.74 1.44
N ILE A 94 -0.77 7.44 1.69
CA ILE A 94 -0.78 6.39 0.69
C ILE A 94 -2.22 5.91 0.53
N GLU A 95 -2.68 5.87 -0.71
CA GLU A 95 -3.96 5.29 -1.11
C GLU A 95 -3.69 4.27 -2.22
N VAL A 96 -4.23 3.07 -2.05
CA VAL A 96 -4.10 1.97 -3.00
C VAL A 96 -5.50 1.46 -3.33
N GLU A 97 -5.86 1.52 -4.61
CA GLU A 97 -7.11 0.98 -5.12
C GLU A 97 -6.80 -0.26 -5.97
N ILE A 98 -7.44 -1.38 -5.62
CA ILE A 98 -7.15 -2.69 -6.20
C ILE A 98 -8.45 -3.27 -6.76
N GLU A 99 -8.42 -3.71 -8.01
CA GLU A 99 -9.40 -4.64 -8.57
C GLU A 99 -8.71 -5.99 -8.80
N ALA A 100 -9.21 -7.04 -8.15
CA ALA A 100 -8.66 -8.39 -8.26
C ALA A 100 -9.68 -9.34 -8.90
N GLU A 101 -9.21 -10.15 -9.85
CA GLU A 101 -9.96 -11.27 -10.41
C GLU A 101 -9.65 -12.57 -9.66
N ARG A 102 -10.64 -13.44 -9.51
CA ARG A 102 -10.42 -14.79 -8.98
C ARG A 102 -9.43 -15.56 -9.87
N ALA A 103 -8.37 -16.10 -9.25
CA ALA A 103 -7.36 -16.92 -9.93
C ALA A 103 -7.97 -18.20 -10.55
N ARG A 104 -7.29 -18.78 -11.55
CA ARG A 104 -7.57 -20.15 -12.00
C ARG A 104 -6.99 -21.11 -10.97
N GLU A 105 -7.76 -22.13 -10.60
CA GLU A 105 -7.21 -23.36 -10.01
C GLU A 105 -6.46 -24.15 -11.08
#